data_AF-A0A8C5KQH9-F1
#
_entry.id   AF-A0A8C5KQH9-F1
#
_cell.length_a   1.000
_cell.length_b   1.000
_cell.length_c   1.000
_cell.angle_alpha   90.00
_cell.angle_beta   90.00
_cell.angle_gamma   90.00
#
_symmetry.space_group_name_H-M   'P 1'
#
loop_
_entity.id
_entity.type
_entity.pdbx_description
1 polymer ?
#
loop_
_entity_poly.entity_id
_entity_poly.type
_entity_poly.pdbx_seq_one_letter_code
_entity_poly.pdbx_strand_id
1 'polypeptide(L)'
;ARTTANAIYCPPKLQATLDMQSGIIHAAEEKDWKTAYSYFYEAFEGYDSIDSPKAITSLKYMLLCKIMLNTPEDVQALVSGKLALRYAGRQALTDYRAELRDDPIISTHLAKLYDNLLEQNLIRVIEPFSRVQIEHISSLIKLSKADVERKLSQMILDKKFHGILDQGEGVLIIFDEPPVDKTYEAALETIQNMSKVVDSLYNKAKKLT
;
A
#
# COMPACT_ATOMS: atom_id res chain seq x y z
N ALA A 1 6.75 -20.30 18.03
CA ALA A 1 6.61 -21.41 17.07
C ALA A 1 7.94 -21.75 16.39
N ARG A 2 8.57 -20.83 15.64
CA ARG A 2 9.87 -21.06 14.96
C ARG A 2 11.01 -21.47 15.92
N THR A 3 11.12 -20.83 17.08
CA THR A 3 12.12 -21.18 18.12
C THR A 3 11.95 -22.61 18.64
N THR A 4 10.71 -23.11 18.69
CA THR A 4 10.38 -24.47 19.14
C THR A 4 10.64 -25.50 18.03
N ALA A 5 10.39 -25.14 16.76
CA ALA A 5 10.68 -25.97 15.59
C ALA A 5 12.18 -26.10 15.30
N ASN A 6 12.98 -25.09 15.61
CA ASN A 6 14.45 -25.20 15.53
C ASN A 6 15.04 -26.02 16.69
N ALA A 7 14.34 -26.09 17.82
CA ALA A 7 14.77 -26.86 19.00
C ALA A 7 14.44 -28.36 18.90
N ILE A 8 13.49 -28.74 18.04
CA ILE A 8 13.06 -30.13 17.81
C ILE A 8 13.22 -30.39 16.32
N TYR A 9 14.12 -31.29 15.91
CA TYR A 9 14.33 -31.65 14.51
C TYR A 9 12.99 -31.83 13.78
N CYS A 10 12.61 -30.85 12.97
CA CYS A 10 11.32 -30.82 12.28
C CYS A 10 11.49 -31.39 10.87
N PRO A 11 10.58 -32.28 10.43
CA PRO A 11 10.60 -32.76 9.05
C PRO A 11 10.55 -31.58 8.05
N PRO A 12 11.29 -31.63 6.92
CA PRO A 12 11.36 -30.52 5.95
C PRO A 12 9.98 -30.02 5.46
N LYS A 13 8.99 -30.91 5.34
CA LYS A 13 7.61 -30.57 4.98
C LYS A 13 6.91 -29.71 6.03
N LEU A 14 7.15 -29.97 7.31
CA LEU A 14 6.55 -29.22 8.41
C LEU A 14 7.22 -27.86 8.55
N GLN A 15 8.54 -27.81 8.42
CA GLN A 15 9.32 -26.56 8.40
C GLN A 15 8.84 -25.63 7.28
N ALA A 16 8.75 -26.13 6.03
CA ALA A 16 8.26 -25.34 4.89
C ALA A 16 6.81 -24.85 5.08
N THR A 17 5.96 -25.64 5.74
CA THR A 17 4.58 -25.22 6.05
C THR A 17 4.55 -24.12 7.12
N LEU A 18 5.42 -24.22 8.11
CA LEU A 18 5.56 -23.20 9.16
C LEU A 18 6.08 -21.89 8.57
N ASP A 19 7.10 -21.93 7.71
CA ASP A 19 7.65 -20.74 7.06
C ASP A 19 6.63 -20.09 6.11
N MET A 20 5.83 -20.89 5.39
CA MET A 20 4.73 -20.38 4.57
C MET A 20 3.66 -19.65 5.41
N GLN A 21 3.28 -20.20 6.56
CA GLN A 21 2.34 -19.55 7.48
C GLN A 21 2.93 -18.30 8.14
N SER A 22 4.21 -18.33 8.50
CA SER A 22 4.94 -17.15 8.98
C SER A 22 4.94 -16.04 7.92
N GLY A 23 5.22 -16.37 6.65
CA GLY A 23 5.15 -15.41 5.55
C GLY A 23 3.76 -14.77 5.41
N ILE A 24 2.69 -15.56 5.56
CA ILE A 24 1.31 -15.07 5.51
C ILE A 24 1.02 -14.10 6.68
N ILE A 25 1.45 -14.43 7.89
CA ILE A 25 1.22 -13.57 9.07
C ILE A 25 1.96 -12.24 8.89
N HIS A 26 3.24 -12.28 8.50
CA HIS A 26 4.02 -11.06 8.25
C HIS A 26 3.43 -10.21 7.10
N ALA A 27 2.90 -10.86 6.06
CA ALA A 27 2.21 -10.17 4.95
C ALA A 27 0.86 -9.56 5.38
N ALA A 28 0.10 -10.25 6.23
CA ALA A 28 -1.23 -9.83 6.65
C ALA A 28 -1.22 -8.77 7.76
N GLU A 29 -0.35 -8.91 8.76
CA GLU A 29 -0.38 -8.10 9.98
C GLU A 29 0.66 -6.98 9.98
N GLU A 30 1.89 -7.25 9.54
CA GLU A 30 3.02 -6.31 9.70
C GLU A 30 3.29 -5.45 8.46
N LYS A 31 2.65 -5.77 7.31
CA LYS A 31 2.92 -5.15 6.00
C LYS A 31 4.41 -5.19 5.59
N ASP A 32 5.20 -6.05 6.21
CA ASP A 32 6.62 -6.22 5.87
C ASP A 32 6.78 -7.27 4.76
N TRP A 33 6.66 -6.78 3.52
CA TRP A 33 6.78 -7.58 2.32
C TRP A 33 8.18 -8.13 2.07
N LYS A 34 9.21 -7.48 2.62
CA LYS A 34 10.61 -7.88 2.42
C LYS A 34 10.92 -9.10 3.28
N THR A 35 10.48 -9.08 4.53
CA THR A 35 10.62 -10.22 5.43
C THR A 35 9.71 -11.38 5.02
N ALA A 36 8.46 -11.09 4.63
CA ALA A 36 7.54 -12.10 4.10
C ALA A 36 8.11 -12.81 2.85
N TYR A 37 8.75 -12.08 1.94
CA TYR A 37 9.42 -12.66 0.77
C TYR A 37 10.47 -13.71 1.16
N SER A 38 11.32 -13.42 2.15
CA SER A 38 12.35 -14.36 2.61
C SER A 38 11.74 -15.65 3.16
N TYR A 39 10.66 -15.55 3.93
CA TYR A 39 9.93 -16.71 4.44
C TYR A 39 9.28 -17.54 3.32
N PHE A 40 8.70 -16.89 2.31
CA PHE A 40 8.15 -17.60 1.15
C PHE A 40 9.22 -18.26 0.30
N TYR A 41 10.41 -17.66 0.21
CA TYR A 41 11.55 -18.23 -0.50
C TYR A 41 12.09 -19.49 0.21
N GLU A 42 12.30 -19.44 1.53
CA GLU A 42 12.69 -20.62 2.34
C GLU A 42 11.65 -21.75 2.22
N ALA A 43 10.36 -21.41 2.28
CA ALA A 43 9.28 -22.38 2.08
C ALA A 43 9.27 -22.98 0.66
N PHE A 44 9.61 -22.19 -0.37
CA PHE A 44 9.67 -22.65 -1.75
C PHE A 44 10.83 -23.63 -1.97
N GLU A 45 12.04 -23.35 -1.47
CA GLU A 45 13.17 -24.28 -1.53
C GLU A 45 12.87 -25.60 -0.79
N GLY A 46 12.18 -25.49 0.36
CA GLY A 46 11.69 -26.65 1.11
C GLY A 46 10.67 -27.50 0.35
N TYR A 47 9.79 -26.88 -0.46
CA TYR A 47 8.82 -27.61 -1.28
C TYR A 47 9.36 -28.12 -2.61
N ASP A 48 10.35 -27.45 -3.23
CA ASP A 48 11.03 -27.90 -4.46
C ASP A 48 11.84 -29.17 -4.18
N SER A 49 12.48 -29.24 -3.02
CA SER A 49 13.22 -30.44 -2.56
C SER A 49 12.33 -31.67 -2.40
N ILE A 50 11.01 -31.49 -2.26
CA ILE A 50 10.02 -32.54 -1.99
C ILE A 50 9.06 -32.71 -3.20
N ASP A 51 9.25 -31.95 -4.28
CA ASP A 51 8.38 -31.87 -5.47
C ASP A 51 6.87 -31.80 -5.13
N SER A 52 6.55 -30.96 -4.15
CA SER A 52 5.18 -30.79 -3.65
C SER A 52 4.40 -29.80 -4.53
N PRO A 53 3.10 -30.06 -4.80
CA PRO A 53 2.26 -29.12 -5.58
C PRO A 53 2.10 -27.76 -4.89
N LYS A 54 2.39 -27.66 -3.58
CA LYS A 54 2.38 -26.39 -2.84
C LYS A 54 3.51 -25.43 -3.24
N ALA A 55 4.54 -25.90 -3.95
CA ALA A 55 5.59 -25.04 -4.50
C ALA A 55 5.01 -23.97 -5.43
N ILE A 56 3.97 -24.31 -6.19
CA ILE A 56 3.27 -23.37 -7.09
C ILE A 56 2.60 -22.26 -6.26
N THR A 57 1.98 -22.61 -5.12
CA THR A 57 1.35 -21.62 -4.24
C THR A 57 2.38 -20.71 -3.57
N SER A 58 3.51 -21.25 -3.10
CA SER A 58 4.60 -20.44 -2.56
C SER A 58 5.19 -19.48 -3.61
N LEU A 59 5.34 -19.93 -4.85
CA LEU A 59 5.78 -19.08 -5.97
C LEU A 59 4.81 -17.92 -6.22
N LYS A 60 3.49 -18.15 -6.14
CA LYS A 60 2.47 -17.10 -6.28
C LYS A 60 2.61 -16.03 -5.21
N TYR A 61 2.74 -16.41 -3.94
CA TYR A 61 2.93 -15.45 -2.85
C TYR A 61 4.24 -14.68 -2.98
N MET A 62 5.32 -15.34 -3.42
CA MET A 62 6.60 -14.70 -3.65
C MET A 62 6.53 -13.63 -4.74
N LEU A 63 5.86 -13.92 -5.87
CA LEU A 63 5.62 -12.95 -6.94
C LEU A 63 4.73 -11.80 -6.45
N LEU A 64 3.69 -12.10 -5.67
CA LEU A 64 2.83 -11.08 -5.07
C LEU A 64 3.63 -10.13 -4.17
N CYS A 65 4.52 -10.64 -3.31
CA CYS A 65 5.37 -9.82 -2.46
C CYS A 65 6.28 -8.88 -3.28
N LYS A 66 6.84 -9.36 -4.40
CA LYS A 66 7.66 -8.54 -5.30
C LYS A 66 6.86 -7.46 -6.03
N ILE A 67 5.63 -7.76 -6.43
CA ILE A 67 4.70 -6.76 -6.98
C ILE A 67 4.35 -5.71 -5.90
N MET A 68 4.10 -6.11 -4.66
CA MET A 68 3.84 -5.19 -3.53
C MET A 68 5.05 -4.31 -3.20
N LEU A 69 6.27 -4.81 -3.40
CA LEU A 69 7.52 -4.06 -3.25
C LEU A 69 7.78 -3.09 -4.42
N ASN A 70 6.87 -3.00 -5.39
CA ASN A 70 6.95 -2.12 -6.56
C ASN A 70 8.21 -2.31 -7.41
N THR A 71 8.77 -3.53 -7.44
CA THR A 71 9.91 -3.91 -8.30
C THR A 71 9.47 -4.91 -9.39
N PRO A 72 8.77 -4.45 -10.44
CA PRO A 72 8.27 -5.35 -11.50
C PRO A 72 9.39 -6.00 -12.33
N GLU A 73 10.58 -5.40 -12.36
CA GLU A 73 11.78 -5.93 -13.03
C GLU A 73 12.23 -7.26 -12.41
N ASP A 74 12.20 -7.35 -11.07
CA ASP A 74 12.50 -8.58 -10.33
C ASP A 74 11.48 -9.68 -10.63
N VAL A 75 10.20 -9.31 -10.80
CA VAL A 75 9.12 -10.25 -11.12
C VAL A 75 9.38 -10.87 -12.50
N GLN A 76 9.73 -10.05 -13.49
CA GLN A 76 10.05 -10.52 -14.84
C GLN A 76 11.30 -11.40 -14.85
N ALA A 77 12.33 -11.05 -14.07
CA ALA A 77 13.53 -11.86 -13.90
C ALA A 77 13.23 -13.21 -13.22
N LEU A 78 12.37 -13.22 -12.19
CA LEU A 78 11.95 -14.44 -11.49
C LEU A 78 11.11 -15.36 -12.37
N VAL A 79 10.17 -14.81 -13.14
CA VAL A 79 9.34 -15.59 -14.09
C VAL A 79 10.17 -16.13 -15.25
N SER A 80 11.18 -15.38 -15.71
CA SER A 80 12.14 -15.82 -16.72
C SER A 80 13.20 -16.77 -16.16
N GLY A 81 13.24 -16.94 -14.83
CA GLY A 81 14.17 -17.80 -14.14
C GLY A 81 13.92 -19.29 -14.40
N LYS A 82 15.00 -20.07 -14.36
CA LYS A 82 14.97 -21.53 -14.61
C LYS A 82 14.01 -22.28 -13.68
N LEU A 83 13.83 -21.82 -12.44
CA LEU A 83 12.88 -22.44 -11.49
C LEU A 83 11.43 -22.13 -11.85
N ALA A 84 11.09 -20.88 -12.18
CA ALA A 84 9.74 -20.54 -12.60
C ALA A 84 9.37 -21.25 -13.90
N LEU A 85 10.27 -21.37 -14.88
CA LEU A 85 10.03 -22.12 -16.12
C LEU A 85 9.70 -23.62 -15.90
N ARG A 86 10.28 -24.26 -14.87
CA ARG A 86 9.98 -25.68 -14.53
C ARG A 86 8.53 -25.88 -14.07
N TYR A 87 7.95 -24.89 -13.40
CA TYR A 87 6.59 -24.92 -12.88
C TYR A 87 5.58 -24.19 -13.79
N ALA A 88 6.01 -23.16 -14.50
CA ALA A 88 5.20 -22.34 -15.40
C ALA A 88 4.77 -23.09 -16.67
N GLY A 89 5.59 -24.04 -17.14
CA GLY A 89 5.29 -24.85 -18.32
C GLY A 89 4.11 -25.81 -18.18
N ARG A 90 3.49 -25.96 -17.00
CA ARG A 90 2.46 -27.00 -16.77
C ARG A 90 1.02 -26.53 -16.57
N GLN A 91 0.74 -25.30 -16.15
CA GLN A 91 -0.66 -24.88 -15.87
C GLN A 91 -0.88 -23.36 -15.66
N ALA A 92 0.16 -22.55 -15.73
CA ALA A 92 0.25 -21.32 -14.95
C ALA A 92 0.02 -20.02 -15.75
N LEU A 93 -0.85 -19.99 -16.77
CA LEU A 93 -1.11 -18.71 -17.48
C LEU A 93 -2.57 -18.49 -17.89
N THR A 94 -3.39 -19.53 -17.99
CA THR A 94 -4.68 -19.41 -18.68
C THR A 94 -5.90 -19.20 -17.79
N ASP A 95 -5.95 -19.66 -16.53
CA ASP A 95 -7.16 -19.58 -15.69
C ASP A 95 -6.96 -19.08 -14.26
N TYR A 96 -6.16 -18.03 -14.08
CA TYR A 96 -5.83 -17.51 -12.75
C TYR A 96 -6.99 -16.85 -11.99
N ARG A 97 -8.08 -16.49 -12.67
CA ARG A 97 -9.18 -15.73 -12.05
C ARG A 97 -9.92 -16.52 -10.95
N ALA A 98 -10.01 -17.85 -11.08
CA ALA A 98 -10.65 -18.71 -10.08
C ALA A 98 -9.75 -18.88 -8.85
N GLU A 99 -8.49 -19.29 -9.08
CA GLU A 99 -7.54 -19.55 -7.99
C GLU A 99 -7.12 -18.30 -7.21
N LEU A 100 -7.10 -17.12 -7.86
CA LEU A 100 -6.85 -15.84 -7.18
C LEU A 100 -8.04 -15.37 -6.34
N ARG A 101 -9.26 -15.84 -6.65
CA ARG A 101 -10.48 -15.51 -5.92
C ARG A 101 -10.70 -16.43 -4.73
N ASP A 102 -10.26 -17.69 -4.84
CA ASP A 102 -10.45 -18.71 -3.81
C ASP A 102 -9.58 -18.48 -2.57
N ASP A 103 -8.53 -17.65 -2.68
CA ASP A 103 -7.68 -17.29 -1.54
C ASP A 103 -8.07 -15.92 -0.93
N PRO A 104 -8.61 -15.88 0.30
CA PRO A 104 -8.97 -14.65 0.98
C PRO A 104 -7.79 -13.69 1.18
N ILE A 105 -6.58 -14.22 1.37
CA ILE A 105 -5.37 -13.44 1.62
C ILE A 105 -4.96 -12.74 0.33
N ILE A 106 -4.88 -13.47 -0.77
CA ILE A 106 -4.52 -12.90 -2.08
C ILE A 106 -5.56 -11.88 -2.52
N SER A 107 -6.86 -12.16 -2.34
CA SER A 107 -7.93 -11.24 -2.72
C SER A 107 -7.86 -9.91 -1.95
N THR A 108 -7.64 -9.94 -0.64
CA THR A 108 -7.50 -8.72 0.17
C THR A 108 -6.25 -7.92 -0.21
N HIS A 109 -5.15 -8.59 -0.55
CA HIS A 109 -3.93 -7.92 -0.99
C HIS A 109 -4.06 -7.34 -2.40
N LEU A 110 -4.64 -8.07 -3.35
CA LEU A 110 -4.90 -7.57 -4.71
C LEU A 110 -5.81 -6.34 -4.71
N ALA A 111 -6.83 -6.30 -3.84
CA ALA A 111 -7.67 -5.12 -3.68
C ALA A 111 -6.84 -3.91 -3.22
N LYS A 112 -5.99 -4.09 -2.21
CA LYS A 112 -5.06 -3.03 -1.74
C LYS A 112 -4.08 -2.58 -2.83
N LEU A 113 -3.55 -3.53 -3.61
CA LEU A 113 -2.65 -3.21 -4.73
C LEU A 113 -3.39 -2.41 -5.81
N TYR A 114 -4.60 -2.82 -6.16
CA TYR A 114 -5.42 -2.12 -7.13
C TYR A 114 -5.70 -0.69 -6.67
N ASP A 115 -6.06 -0.50 -5.40
CA ASP A 115 -6.25 0.82 -4.82
C ASP A 115 -4.98 1.68 -4.90
N ASN A 116 -3.83 1.15 -4.48
CA ASN A 116 -2.55 1.86 -4.53
C ASN A 116 -2.15 2.22 -5.96
N LEU A 117 -2.30 1.30 -6.91
CA LEU A 117 -1.95 1.51 -8.32
C LEU A 117 -2.88 2.54 -8.96
N LEU A 118 -4.18 2.48 -8.66
CA LEU A 118 -5.15 3.46 -9.12
C LEU A 118 -4.80 4.85 -8.61
N GLU A 119 -4.44 4.99 -7.34
CA GLU A 119 -4.03 6.26 -6.75
C GLU A 119 -2.74 6.81 -7.37
N GLN A 120 -1.73 5.97 -7.56
CA GLN A 120 -0.49 6.40 -8.23
C GLN A 120 -0.73 6.82 -9.68
N ASN A 121 -1.57 6.09 -10.41
CA ASN A 121 -1.94 6.45 -11.77
C ASN A 121 -2.73 7.76 -11.81
N LEU A 122 -3.66 7.97 -10.87
CA LEU A 122 -4.39 9.23 -10.74
C LEU A 122 -3.43 10.39 -10.48
N ILE A 123 -2.49 10.27 -9.53
CA ILE A 123 -1.50 11.32 -9.24
C ILE A 123 -0.69 11.66 -10.50
N ARG A 124 -0.18 10.66 -11.22
CA ARG A 124 0.59 10.88 -12.46
C ARG A 124 -0.20 11.58 -13.56
N VAL A 125 -1.50 11.32 -13.66
CA VAL A 125 -2.37 11.94 -14.67
C VAL A 125 -2.71 13.38 -14.30
N ILE A 126 -2.87 13.68 -13.01
CA ILE A 126 -3.31 15.00 -12.54
C ILE A 126 -2.15 15.97 -12.26
N GLU A 127 -0.96 15.48 -11.90
CA GLU A 127 0.23 16.29 -11.58
C GLU A 127 0.57 17.41 -12.58
N PRO A 128 0.53 17.19 -13.91
CA PRO A 128 0.91 18.24 -14.86
C PRO A 128 -0.14 19.33 -15.09
N PHE A 129 -1.34 19.24 -14.49
CA PHE A 129 -2.46 20.12 -14.80
C PHE A 129 -3.06 20.77 -13.55
N SER A 130 -3.28 22.08 -13.57
CA SER A 130 -3.98 22.78 -12.46
C SER A 130 -5.50 22.63 -12.52
N ARG A 131 -6.07 22.35 -13.70
CA ARG A 131 -7.52 22.18 -13.91
C ARG A 131 -7.77 21.08 -14.93
N VAL A 132 -8.51 20.04 -14.55
CA VAL A 132 -8.78 18.88 -15.40
C VAL A 132 -10.25 18.50 -15.38
N GLN A 133 -10.83 18.18 -16.53
CA GLN A 133 -12.18 17.62 -16.61
C GLN A 133 -12.19 16.16 -16.16
N ILE A 134 -13.13 15.80 -15.30
CA ILE A 134 -13.26 14.44 -14.75
C ILE A 134 -13.59 13.42 -15.85
N GLU A 135 -14.33 13.84 -16.90
CA GLU A 135 -14.60 13.01 -18.08
C GLU A 135 -13.33 12.60 -18.84
N HIS A 136 -12.34 13.49 -18.89
CA HIS A 136 -11.06 13.18 -19.50
C HIS A 136 -10.30 12.13 -18.68
N ILE A 137 -10.24 12.30 -17.35
CA ILE A 137 -9.61 11.34 -16.43
C ILE A 137 -10.29 9.97 -16.52
N SER A 138 -11.63 9.96 -16.51
CA SER A 138 -12.46 8.75 -16.66
C SER A 138 -12.15 8.02 -17.96
N SER A 139 -11.98 8.74 -19.07
CA SER A 139 -11.65 8.15 -20.38
C SER A 139 -10.23 7.57 -20.43
N LEU A 140 -9.25 8.22 -19.78
CA LEU A 140 -7.88 7.71 -19.69
C LEU A 140 -7.80 6.42 -18.85
N ILE A 141 -8.48 6.39 -17.70
CA ILE A 141 -8.41 5.28 -16.75
C ILE A 141 -9.43 4.17 -17.07
N LYS A 142 -10.39 4.43 -17.97
CA LYS A 142 -11.47 3.52 -18.36
C LYS A 142 -12.35 3.08 -17.18
N LEU A 143 -12.63 4.01 -16.27
CA LEU A 143 -13.54 3.82 -15.14
C LEU A 143 -14.70 4.81 -15.22
N SER A 144 -15.79 4.52 -14.51
CA SER A 144 -16.95 5.41 -14.47
C SER A 144 -16.60 6.76 -13.83
N LYS A 145 -17.24 7.85 -14.28
CA LYS A 145 -17.05 9.19 -13.68
C LYS A 145 -17.28 9.16 -12.17
N ALA A 146 -18.33 8.47 -11.72
CA ALA A 146 -18.71 8.36 -10.32
C ALA A 146 -17.64 7.65 -9.46
N ASP A 147 -16.99 6.61 -9.99
CA ASP A 147 -15.94 5.90 -9.25
C ASP A 147 -14.65 6.73 -9.18
N VAL A 148 -14.32 7.46 -10.26
CA VAL A 148 -13.19 8.40 -10.28
C VAL A 148 -13.42 9.56 -9.30
N GLU A 149 -14.62 10.13 -9.28
CA GLU A 149 -15.02 11.19 -8.33
C GLU A 149 -14.90 10.71 -6.89
N ARG A 150 -15.45 9.53 -6.59
CA ARG A 150 -15.37 8.95 -5.25
C ARG A 150 -13.91 8.76 -4.83
N LYS A 151 -13.06 8.22 -5.71
CA LYS A 151 -11.65 7.98 -5.41
C LYS A 151 -10.86 9.29 -5.25
N LEU A 152 -11.07 10.28 -6.13
CA LEU A 152 -10.46 11.60 -6.02
C LEU A 152 -10.87 12.30 -4.72
N SER A 153 -12.15 12.21 -4.33
CA SER A 153 -12.64 12.80 -3.07
C SER A 153 -11.97 12.15 -1.84
N GLN A 154 -11.76 10.83 -1.87
CA GLN A 154 -11.02 10.12 -0.84
C GLN A 154 -9.55 10.57 -0.78
N MET A 155 -8.88 10.74 -1.93
CA MET A 155 -7.49 11.18 -1.97
C MET A 155 -7.28 12.61 -1.47
N ILE A 156 -8.27 13.49 -1.68
CA ILE A 156 -8.29 14.86 -1.13
C ILE A 156 -8.45 14.81 0.39
N LEU A 157 -9.36 13.96 0.91
CA LEU A 157 -9.55 13.75 2.35
C LEU A 157 -8.30 13.19 3.02
N ASP A 158 -7.61 12.26 2.35
CA ASP A 158 -6.35 11.65 2.80
C ASP A 158 -5.15 12.60 2.66
N LYS A 159 -5.35 13.84 2.19
CA LYS A 159 -4.32 14.86 1.96
C LYS A 159 -3.17 14.40 1.05
N LYS A 160 -3.45 13.53 0.08
CA LYS A 160 -2.44 13.09 -0.90
C LYS A 160 -2.09 14.16 -1.92
N PHE A 161 -3.06 15.00 -2.24
CA PHE A 161 -2.88 16.21 -3.03
C PHE A 161 -3.91 17.25 -2.59
N HIS A 162 -3.63 18.52 -2.86
CA HIS A 162 -4.52 19.62 -2.54
C HIS A 162 -5.38 19.95 -3.76
N GLY A 163 -6.69 19.77 -3.64
CA GLY A 163 -7.60 20.04 -4.74
C GLY A 163 -9.05 20.16 -4.28
N ILE A 164 -9.86 20.79 -5.12
CA ILE A 164 -11.31 20.92 -4.94
C ILE A 164 -11.98 20.27 -6.15
N LEU A 165 -13.02 19.48 -5.87
CA LEU A 165 -13.87 18.89 -6.88
C LEU A 165 -15.10 19.78 -7.11
N ASP A 166 -15.25 20.30 -8.32
CA ASP A 166 -16.47 20.98 -8.75
C ASP A 166 -17.37 19.96 -9.47
N GLN A 167 -18.42 19.51 -8.78
CA GLN A 167 -19.38 18.54 -9.31
C GLN A 167 -20.37 19.16 -10.31
N GLY A 168 -20.56 20.49 -10.32
CA GLY A 168 -21.45 21.17 -11.25
C GLY A 168 -20.86 21.22 -12.65
N GLU A 169 -19.61 21.67 -12.74
CA GLU A 169 -18.86 21.75 -14.00
C GLU A 169 -18.12 20.44 -14.34
N GLY A 170 -18.04 19.49 -13.41
CA GLY A 170 -17.35 18.19 -13.61
C GLY A 170 -15.83 18.34 -13.73
N VAL A 171 -15.24 19.23 -12.93
CA VAL A 171 -13.83 19.62 -13.01
C VAL A 171 -13.13 19.40 -11.68
N LEU A 172 -11.90 18.88 -11.75
CA LEU A 172 -10.94 18.86 -10.66
C LEU A 172 -10.03 20.09 -10.76
N ILE A 173 -9.97 20.88 -9.69
CA ILE A 173 -9.06 22.02 -9.56
C ILE A 173 -7.99 21.62 -8.54
N ILE A 174 -6.72 21.72 -8.94
CA ILE A 174 -5.57 21.36 -8.11
C ILE A 174 -4.89 22.64 -7.67
N PHE A 175 -4.54 22.70 -6.39
CA PHE A 175 -3.82 23.82 -5.80
C PHE A 175 -2.42 23.37 -5.42
N ASP A 176 -1.45 24.24 -5.64
CA ASP A 176 -0.16 24.10 -4.99
C ASP A 176 -0.34 24.31 -3.49
N GLU A 177 0.45 23.59 -2.70
CA GLU A 177 0.41 23.73 -1.25
C GLU A 177 0.78 25.18 -0.90
N PRO A 178 -0.12 25.96 -0.25
CA PRO A 178 0.19 27.33 0.08
C PRO A 178 1.35 27.34 1.07
N PRO A 179 2.39 28.18 0.87
CA PRO A 179 3.48 28.26 1.82
C PRO A 179 2.91 28.67 3.17
N VAL A 180 3.07 27.81 4.18
CA VAL A 180 2.63 28.09 5.53
C VAL A 180 3.50 29.20 6.07
N ASP A 181 2.93 30.40 6.19
CA ASP A 181 3.68 31.55 6.64
C ASP A 181 3.91 31.44 8.15
N LYS A 182 5.16 31.10 8.52
CA LYS A 182 5.61 30.96 9.91
C LYS A 182 5.38 32.24 10.72
N THR A 183 5.24 33.39 10.04
CA THR A 183 4.91 34.66 10.68
C THR A 183 3.50 34.66 11.27
N TYR A 184 2.51 33.98 10.66
CA TYR A 184 1.16 33.89 11.24
C TYR A 184 1.14 33.05 12.51
N GLU A 185 1.88 31.93 12.54
CA GLU A 185 1.99 31.08 13.72
C GLU A 185 2.66 31.84 14.89
N ALA A 186 3.76 32.53 14.60
CA ALA A 186 4.44 33.38 15.58
C ALA A 186 3.54 34.54 16.07
N ALA A 187 2.77 35.17 15.17
CA ALA A 187 1.81 36.22 15.56
C ALA A 187 0.71 35.68 16.49
N LEU A 188 0.16 34.50 16.20
CA LEU A 188 -0.81 33.83 17.08
C LEU A 188 -0.22 33.51 18.46
N GLU A 189 1.01 33.01 18.51
CA GLU A 189 1.71 32.72 19.75
C GLU A 189 1.95 34.00 20.58
N THR A 190 2.39 35.08 19.93
CA THR A 190 2.57 36.37 20.62
C THR A 190 1.27 36.94 21.17
N ILE A 191 0.15 36.84 20.44
CA ILE A 191 -1.18 37.25 20.92
C ILE A 191 -1.58 36.44 22.16
N GLN A 192 -1.38 35.13 22.16
CA GLN A 192 -1.65 34.28 23.33
C GLN A 192 -0.77 34.65 24.52
N ASN A 193 0.51 34.93 24.28
CA ASN A 193 1.44 35.34 25.32
C ASN A 193 1.06 36.70 25.91
N MET A 194 0.58 37.66 25.10
CA MET A 194 0.04 38.92 25.61
C MET A 194 -1.18 38.71 26.50
N SER A 195 -2.10 37.80 26.15
CA SER A 195 -3.26 37.47 27.00
C SER A 195 -2.82 36.96 28.38
N LYS A 196 -1.85 36.04 28.41
CA LYS A 196 -1.31 35.49 29.68
C LYS A 196 -0.65 36.58 30.55
N VAL A 197 -0.01 37.56 29.92
CA VAL A 197 0.59 38.70 30.62
C VAL A 197 -0.48 39.60 31.23
N VAL A 198 -1.57 39.87 30.50
CA VAL A 198 -2.72 40.64 31.02
C VAL A 198 -3.33 39.94 32.24
N ASP A 199 -3.57 38.64 32.18
CA ASP A 199 -4.09 37.86 33.31
C ASP A 199 -3.14 37.89 34.52
N SER A 200 -1.84 37.79 34.26
CA SER A 200 -0.80 37.87 35.29
C SER A 200 -0.74 39.25 35.95
N LEU A 201 -0.90 40.32 35.18
CA LEU A 201 -0.97 41.69 35.69
C LEU A 201 -2.22 41.90 36.53
N TYR A 202 -3.38 41.40 36.10
CA TYR A 202 -4.62 41.46 36.87
C TYR A 202 -4.47 40.75 38.22
N ASN A 203 -3.89 39.56 38.23
CA ASN A 203 -3.62 38.80 39.46
C ASN A 203 -2.63 39.51 40.40
N LYS A 204 -1.62 40.22 39.86
CA LYS A 204 -0.69 41.00 40.67
C LYS A 204 -1.34 42.26 41.24
N ALA A 205 -2.15 42.97 40.46
CA ALA A 205 -2.89 44.15 40.92
C ALA A 205 -3.87 43.78 42.05
N LYS A 206 -4.58 42.65 41.92
CA LYS A 206 -5.48 42.13 42.94
C LYS A 206 -4.79 41.72 44.26
N LYS A 207 -3.47 41.47 44.24
CA LYS A 207 -2.68 41.17 45.47
C LYS A 207 -2.19 42.43 46.20
N LEU A 208 -2.21 43.59 45.54
CA LEU A 208 -1.73 44.87 46.07
C LEU A 208 -2.87 45.76 46.64
N THR A 209 -4.13 45.31 46.49
CA THR A 209 -5.34 45.92 47.07
C THR A 209 -5.99 44.92 48.02
#